data_AF-A0A017TAQ6-F1
#
_entry.id   AF-A0A017TAQ6-F1
#
_cell.length_a   1.000
_cell.length_b   1.000
_cell.length_c   1.000
_cell.angle_alpha   90.00
_cell.angle_beta   90.00
_cell.angle_gamma   90.00
#
_symmetry.space_group_name_H-M   'P 1'
#
loop_
_entity.id
_entity.type
_entity.pdbx_description
1 polymer ?
#
loop_
_entity_poly.entity_id
_entity_poly.type
_entity_poly.pdbx_seq_one_letter_code
_entity_poly.pdbx_strand_id
1 'polypeptide(L)'
;MAAQVLRDPRGLVLPPRERALSGLAALLAEAPWTLEDEDVDRLRAASLSDEEIAHAVAIVGMFSHFTRAADATAIAPDYTSPLPRLEIDMSREPLPRPAPEDWPRRPARLRFDRLLPDIAGGFARWRDYVFTATAALSEQDRATLARAAAFQLCDAGALSEHAHASPSSPREETLAGFAEKLTLTPWRMEQADVEALRSIGLDDRAVLHAIAVVGYQNQASRVRLALG
;
A
#
# COMPACT_ATOMS: atom_id res chain seq x y z
N MET A 1 -20.28 4.32 19.99
CA MET A 1 -19.42 3.41 19.20
C MET A 1 -18.85 4.09 17.96
N ALA A 2 -19.65 4.56 17.00
CA ALA A 2 -19.14 5.19 15.76
C ALA A 2 -18.17 6.38 15.99
N ALA A 3 -18.51 7.30 16.90
CA ALA A 3 -17.62 8.43 17.24
C ALA A 3 -16.36 8.04 18.04
N GLN A 4 -16.31 6.83 18.60
CA GLN A 4 -15.13 6.28 19.28
C GLN A 4 -14.22 5.58 18.28
N VAL A 5 -14.81 4.80 17.36
CA VAL A 5 -14.08 4.18 16.22
C VAL A 5 -13.32 5.24 15.40
N LEU A 6 -13.90 6.43 15.22
CA LEU A 6 -13.27 7.51 14.45
C LEU A 6 -12.16 8.25 15.21
N ARG A 7 -12.19 8.26 16.55
CA ARG A 7 -11.24 9.01 17.38
C ARG A 7 -10.09 8.17 17.90
N ASP A 8 -10.39 6.96 18.34
CA ASP A 8 -9.41 6.00 18.85
C ASP A 8 -9.88 4.57 18.55
N PRO A 9 -9.64 4.07 17.32
CA PRO A 9 -9.95 2.70 16.96
C PRO A 9 -9.10 1.69 17.74
N ARG A 10 -7.93 2.09 18.27
CA ARG A 10 -7.02 1.20 19.02
C ARG A 10 -7.47 0.98 20.46
N GLY A 11 -8.18 1.94 21.04
CA GLY A 11 -8.80 1.84 22.38
C GLY A 11 -10.10 1.03 22.42
N LEU A 12 -10.54 0.42 21.31
CA LEU A 12 -11.76 -0.38 21.28
C LEU A 12 -11.58 -1.72 22.02
N VAL A 13 -12.55 -2.06 22.87
CA VAL A 13 -12.63 -3.39 23.48
C VAL A 13 -13.29 -4.34 22.46
N LEU A 14 -12.46 -5.07 21.73
CA LEU A 14 -12.88 -6.04 20.72
C LEU A 14 -12.77 -7.48 21.23
N PRO A 15 -13.63 -8.41 20.78
CA PRO A 15 -13.40 -9.83 21.02
C PRO A 15 -12.07 -10.30 20.39
N PRO A 16 -11.51 -11.44 20.82
CA PRO A 16 -10.16 -11.86 20.43
C PRO A 16 -9.92 -11.92 18.92
N ARG A 17 -10.92 -12.40 18.16
CA ARG A 17 -10.85 -12.54 16.71
C ARG A 17 -10.76 -11.19 15.99
N GLU A 18 -11.65 -10.25 16.33
CA GLU A 18 -11.69 -8.91 15.74
C GLU A 18 -10.45 -8.09 16.15
N ARG A 19 -9.96 -8.29 17.38
CA ARG A 19 -8.70 -7.69 17.83
C ARG A 19 -7.52 -8.18 16.99
N ALA A 20 -7.46 -9.48 16.70
CA ALA A 20 -6.40 -10.06 15.88
C ALA A 20 -6.45 -9.53 14.44
N LEU A 21 -7.65 -9.47 13.84
CA LEU A 21 -7.86 -8.87 12.51
C LEU A 21 -7.48 -7.39 12.46
N SER A 22 -7.90 -6.60 13.46
CA SER A 22 -7.56 -5.19 13.56
C SER A 22 -6.06 -4.98 13.75
N GLY A 23 -5.40 -5.84 14.53
CA GLY A 23 -3.95 -5.83 14.73
C GLY A 23 -3.20 -6.12 13.43
N LEU A 24 -3.61 -7.15 12.68
CA LEU A 24 -3.06 -7.45 11.36
C LEU A 24 -3.22 -6.27 10.40
N ALA A 25 -4.41 -5.69 10.33
CA ALA A 25 -4.66 -4.54 9.45
C ALA A 25 -3.77 -3.33 9.79
N ALA A 26 -3.62 -3.02 11.08
CA ALA A 26 -2.72 -1.95 11.53
C ALA A 26 -1.26 -2.25 11.20
N LEU A 27 -0.79 -3.47 11.45
CA LEU A 27 0.58 -3.89 11.16
C LEU A 27 0.87 -3.80 9.67
N LEU A 28 0.01 -4.34 8.81
CA LEU A 28 0.20 -4.29 7.36
C LEU A 28 0.09 -2.88 6.78
N ALA A 29 -0.74 -2.02 7.37
CA ALA A 29 -0.84 -0.64 6.93
C ALA A 29 0.45 0.14 7.22
N GLU A 30 1.04 -0.05 8.40
CA GLU A 30 2.09 0.82 8.95
C GLU A 30 3.51 0.26 8.84
N ALA A 31 3.67 -1.04 9.05
CA ALA A 31 4.96 -1.73 9.10
C ALA A 31 4.85 -3.17 8.57
N PRO A 32 4.43 -3.39 7.30
CA PRO A 32 4.26 -4.73 6.76
C PRO A 32 5.55 -5.59 6.81
N TRP A 33 6.71 -4.95 6.84
CA TRP A 33 8.02 -5.60 6.94
C TRP A 33 8.32 -6.23 8.31
N THR A 34 7.52 -5.94 9.34
CA THR A 34 7.69 -6.52 10.68
C THR A 34 6.85 -7.76 10.92
N LEU A 35 6.06 -8.21 9.94
CA LEU A 35 5.20 -9.38 10.12
C LEU A 35 6.04 -10.67 10.25
N GLU A 36 5.88 -11.37 11.36
CA GLU A 36 6.60 -12.61 11.68
C GLU A 36 5.70 -13.85 11.66
N ASP A 37 6.26 -15.05 11.81
CA ASP A 37 5.46 -16.29 11.88
C ASP A 37 4.57 -16.29 13.13
N GLU A 38 5.09 -15.72 14.23
CA GLU A 38 4.39 -15.56 15.50
C GLU A 38 3.14 -14.68 15.38
N ASP A 39 3.12 -13.71 14.45
CA ASP A 39 1.92 -12.93 14.13
C ASP A 39 0.84 -13.81 13.50
N VAL A 40 1.24 -14.69 12.57
CA VAL A 40 0.33 -15.62 11.90
C VAL A 40 -0.21 -16.66 12.90
N ASP A 41 0.63 -17.15 13.79
CA ASP A 41 0.21 -18.09 14.84
C ASP A 41 -0.75 -17.44 15.84
N ARG A 42 -0.59 -16.15 16.14
CA ARG A 42 -1.59 -15.39 16.92
C ARG A 42 -2.95 -15.31 16.22
N LEU A 43 -2.98 -15.16 14.90
CA LEU A 43 -4.23 -15.19 14.13
C LEU A 43 -4.89 -16.57 14.20
N ARG A 44 -4.12 -17.65 14.05
CA ARG A 44 -4.62 -19.03 14.18
C ARG A 44 -5.15 -19.33 15.59
N ALA A 45 -4.45 -18.85 16.63
CA ALA A 45 -4.90 -18.97 18.01
C ALA A 45 -6.22 -18.21 18.27
N ALA A 46 -6.48 -17.14 17.52
CA ALA A 46 -7.76 -16.43 17.48
C ALA A 46 -8.81 -17.11 16.57
N SER A 47 -8.57 -18.38 16.19
CA SER A 47 -9.44 -19.24 15.38
C SER A 47 -9.65 -18.74 13.94
N LEU A 48 -8.69 -18.02 13.36
CA LEU A 48 -8.69 -17.74 11.92
C LEU A 48 -8.09 -18.90 11.12
N SER A 49 -8.75 -19.28 10.03
CA SER A 49 -8.16 -20.20 9.05
C SER A 49 -7.13 -19.51 8.15
N ASP A 50 -6.26 -20.27 7.51
CA ASP A 50 -5.29 -19.71 6.54
C ASP A 50 -5.98 -18.97 5.38
N GLU A 51 -7.16 -19.44 4.95
CA GLU A 51 -7.97 -18.76 3.92
C GLU A 51 -8.52 -17.41 4.42
N GLU A 52 -8.99 -17.36 5.67
CA GLU A 52 -9.47 -16.12 6.30
C GLU A 52 -8.33 -15.11 6.51
N ILE A 53 -7.14 -15.59 6.88
CA ILE A 53 -5.93 -14.77 7.00
C ILE A 53 -5.56 -14.20 5.62
N ALA A 54 -5.48 -15.05 4.60
CA ALA A 54 -5.17 -14.61 3.23
C ALA A 54 -6.20 -13.60 2.70
N HIS A 55 -7.47 -13.78 3.05
CA HIS A 55 -8.53 -12.88 2.63
C HIS A 55 -8.44 -11.53 3.33
N ALA A 56 -8.17 -11.52 4.65
CA ALA A 56 -7.93 -10.29 5.40
C ALA A 56 -6.74 -9.51 4.82
N VAL A 57 -5.63 -10.20 4.51
CA VAL A 57 -4.47 -9.60 3.84
C VAL A 57 -4.85 -8.99 2.49
N ALA A 58 -5.63 -9.70 1.67
CA ALA A 58 -6.07 -9.20 0.37
C ALA A 58 -6.94 -7.94 0.49
N ILE A 59 -7.84 -7.89 1.47
CA ILE A 59 -8.67 -6.72 1.76
C ILE A 59 -7.79 -5.53 2.17
N VAL A 60 -6.86 -5.72 3.12
CA VAL A 60 -5.96 -4.65 3.57
C VAL A 60 -5.10 -4.14 2.42
N GLY A 61 -4.58 -5.04 1.58
CA GLY A 61 -3.84 -4.69 0.36
C GLY A 61 -4.69 -3.85 -0.60
N MET A 62 -5.93 -4.27 -0.87
CA MET A 62 -6.85 -3.53 -1.75
C MET A 62 -7.18 -2.13 -1.21
N PHE A 63 -7.48 -2.00 0.10
CA PHE A 63 -7.67 -0.70 0.71
C PHE A 63 -6.41 0.16 0.64
N SER A 64 -5.22 -0.44 0.76
CA SER A 64 -3.96 0.28 0.55
C SER A 64 -3.79 0.81 -0.87
N HIS A 65 -4.41 0.22 -1.89
CA HIS A 65 -4.43 0.77 -3.25
C HIS A 65 -5.41 1.95 -3.33
N PHE A 66 -6.64 1.77 -2.84
CA PHE A 66 -7.69 2.78 -2.95
C PHE A 66 -7.44 4.02 -2.12
N THR A 67 -6.89 3.89 -0.91
CA THR A 67 -6.57 5.05 -0.09
C THR A 67 -5.51 5.93 -0.75
N ARG A 68 -4.50 5.34 -1.41
CA ARG A 68 -3.52 6.10 -2.20
C ARG A 68 -4.17 6.86 -3.35
N ALA A 69 -5.14 6.25 -4.02
CA ALA A 69 -5.89 6.95 -5.05
C ALA A 69 -6.69 8.13 -4.50
N ALA A 70 -7.33 7.95 -3.34
CA ALA A 70 -8.06 9.03 -2.67
C ALA A 70 -7.11 10.16 -2.20
N ASP A 71 -6.03 9.81 -1.51
CA ASP A 71 -5.05 10.75 -0.95
C ASP A 71 -4.36 11.58 -2.04
N ALA A 72 -4.00 10.95 -3.18
CA ALA A 72 -3.32 11.64 -4.26
C ALA A 72 -4.23 12.51 -5.14
N THR A 73 -5.53 12.20 -5.20
CA THR A 73 -6.47 12.97 -6.03
C THR A 73 -7.10 14.15 -5.27
N ALA A 74 -6.87 14.24 -3.95
CA ALA A 74 -7.43 15.27 -3.07
C ALA A 74 -8.95 15.47 -3.23
N ILE A 75 -9.67 14.44 -3.70
CA ILE A 75 -11.12 14.51 -3.85
C ILE A 75 -11.72 14.61 -2.45
N ALA A 76 -12.10 15.83 -2.07
CA ALA A 76 -12.85 16.05 -0.86
C ALA A 76 -14.19 15.30 -0.98
N PRO A 77 -14.61 14.55 0.06
CA PRO A 77 -15.93 13.97 0.07
C PRO A 77 -16.97 15.09 -0.07
N ASP A 78 -17.75 15.06 -1.15
CA ASP A 78 -18.80 16.04 -1.46
C ASP A 78 -20.19 15.61 -0.96
N TYR A 79 -20.25 14.49 -0.23
CA TYR A 79 -21.47 13.97 0.39
C TYR A 79 -21.65 14.44 1.84
N THR A 80 -22.91 14.56 2.24
CA THR A 80 -23.26 14.82 3.65
C THR A 80 -23.09 13.54 4.45
N SER A 81 -22.25 13.57 5.49
CA SER A 81 -22.05 12.44 6.41
C SER A 81 -22.67 12.75 7.79
N PRO A 82 -23.42 11.82 8.39
CA PRO A 82 -23.85 11.94 9.79
C PRO A 82 -22.70 11.70 10.77
N LEU A 83 -21.54 11.26 10.29
CA LEU A 83 -20.33 11.04 11.09
C LEU A 83 -19.46 12.31 11.09
N PRO A 84 -18.75 12.59 12.20
CA PRO A 84 -17.81 13.70 12.23
C PRO A 84 -16.71 13.52 11.16
N ARG A 85 -16.18 14.62 10.64
CA ARG A 85 -15.02 14.59 9.75
C ARG A 85 -13.85 13.96 10.50
N LEU A 86 -13.09 13.11 9.80
CA LEU A 86 -11.86 12.55 10.34
C LEU A 86 -10.85 13.68 10.53
N GLU A 87 -10.36 13.84 11.75
CA GLU A 87 -9.23 14.73 12.03
C GLU A 87 -7.94 13.97 11.68
N ILE A 88 -7.24 14.47 10.67
CA ILE A 88 -5.99 13.88 10.20
C ILE A 88 -4.85 14.45 11.07
N ASP A 89 -4.12 13.58 11.74
CA ASP A 89 -2.91 13.97 12.47
C ASP A 89 -1.77 14.26 11.48
N MET A 90 -1.60 15.53 11.13
CA MET A 90 -0.52 16.01 10.26
C MET A 90 0.88 15.86 10.89
N SER A 91 0.94 15.76 12.22
CA SER A 91 2.19 15.61 12.98
C SER A 91 2.68 14.18 13.05
N ARG A 92 1.86 13.21 12.62
CA ARG A 92 2.23 11.81 12.52
C ARG A 92 3.48 11.66 11.65
N GLU A 93 4.51 11.03 12.21
CA GLU A 93 5.70 10.59 11.49
C GLU A 93 5.57 9.11 11.09
N PRO A 94 6.13 8.72 9.92
CA PRO A 94 6.17 7.33 9.52
C PRO A 94 7.09 6.52 10.44
N LEU A 95 6.78 5.23 10.60
CA LEU A 95 7.64 4.33 11.38
C LEU A 95 9.03 4.20 10.72
N PRO A 96 10.10 4.06 11.53
CA PRO A 96 11.44 3.88 11.00
C PRO A 96 11.53 2.57 10.22
N ARG A 97 12.20 2.64 9.06
CA ARG A 97 12.48 1.47 8.23
C ARG A 97 13.84 0.88 8.60
N PRO A 98 13.98 -0.45 8.64
CA PRO A 98 15.27 -1.10 8.78
C PRO A 98 16.17 -0.83 7.55
N ALA A 99 17.48 -1.01 7.74
CA ALA A 99 18.44 -0.94 6.65
C ALA A 99 18.18 -2.06 5.61
N PRO A 100 18.49 -1.87 4.31
CA PRO A 100 18.22 -2.86 3.26
C PRO A 100 18.75 -4.29 3.50
N GLU A 101 19.85 -4.41 4.26
CA GLU A 101 20.43 -5.67 4.70
C GLU A 101 19.53 -6.46 5.66
N ASP A 102 18.68 -5.77 6.43
CA ASP A 102 17.80 -6.33 7.45
C ASP A 102 16.36 -6.55 6.93
N TRP A 103 16.10 -6.30 5.66
CA TRP A 103 14.77 -6.48 5.08
C TRP A 103 14.36 -7.96 5.06
N PRO A 104 13.06 -8.27 5.24
CA PRO A 104 12.59 -9.64 5.25
C PRO A 104 12.86 -10.33 3.92
N ARG A 105 13.54 -11.48 3.99
CA ARG A 105 13.81 -12.40 2.87
C ARG A 105 13.29 -13.77 3.26
N ARG A 106 11.98 -13.96 3.19
CA ARG A 106 11.33 -15.18 3.67
C ARG A 106 10.55 -15.85 2.53
N PRO A 107 10.44 -17.19 2.52
CA PRO A 107 9.59 -17.89 1.57
C PRO A 107 8.10 -17.63 1.85
N ALA A 108 7.24 -17.98 0.88
CA ALA A 108 5.79 -17.98 1.02
C ALA A 108 5.33 -18.73 2.28
N ARG A 109 4.77 -18.01 3.26
CA ARG A 109 4.05 -18.53 4.43
C ARG A 109 2.76 -19.23 4.00
N LEU A 110 1.99 -18.58 3.12
CA LEU A 110 0.68 -19.03 2.65
C LEU A 110 0.58 -18.90 1.13
N ARG A 111 0.08 -19.94 0.48
CA ARG A 111 -0.07 -19.98 -0.99
C ARG A 111 -1.31 -19.22 -1.42
N PHE A 112 -1.19 -17.90 -1.57
CA PHE A 112 -2.29 -17.00 -1.96
C PHE A 112 -3.03 -17.46 -3.22
N ASP A 113 -2.28 -17.92 -4.22
CA ASP A 113 -2.79 -18.47 -5.49
C ASP A 113 -3.66 -19.72 -5.31
N ARG A 114 -3.40 -20.50 -4.26
CA ARG A 114 -4.15 -21.72 -3.94
C ARG A 114 -5.33 -21.46 -3.01
N LEU A 115 -5.14 -20.58 -2.03
CA LEU A 115 -6.17 -20.25 -1.05
C LEU A 115 -7.27 -19.38 -1.65
N LEU A 116 -6.91 -18.43 -2.52
CA LEU A 116 -7.83 -17.43 -3.08
C LEU A 116 -7.59 -17.23 -4.59
N PRO A 117 -7.81 -18.27 -5.41
CA PRO A 117 -7.44 -18.25 -6.83
C PRO A 117 -8.13 -17.12 -7.63
N ASP A 118 -9.40 -16.83 -7.34
CA ASP A 118 -10.14 -15.79 -8.05
C ASP A 118 -9.64 -14.38 -7.73
N ILE A 119 -9.31 -14.13 -6.46
CA ILE A 119 -8.74 -12.85 -6.02
C ILE A 119 -7.32 -12.69 -6.58
N ALA A 120 -6.50 -13.74 -6.51
CA ALA A 120 -5.16 -13.75 -7.08
C ALA A 120 -5.19 -13.48 -8.59
N GLY A 121 -6.11 -14.12 -9.31
CA GLY A 121 -6.34 -13.87 -10.73
C GLY A 121 -6.81 -12.44 -11.01
N GLY A 122 -7.66 -11.88 -10.15
CA GLY A 122 -8.07 -10.47 -10.22
C GLY A 122 -6.90 -9.51 -10.06
N PHE A 123 -6.04 -9.72 -9.06
CA PHE A 123 -4.86 -8.90 -8.83
C PHE A 123 -3.84 -9.01 -9.97
N ALA A 124 -3.66 -10.20 -10.54
CA ALA A 124 -2.81 -10.40 -11.71
C ALA A 124 -3.31 -9.61 -12.94
N ARG A 125 -4.62 -9.68 -13.23
CA ARG A 125 -5.22 -8.87 -14.32
C ARG A 125 -5.09 -7.38 -14.06
N TRP A 126 -5.27 -6.94 -12.82
CA TRP A 126 -5.10 -5.54 -12.45
C TRP A 126 -3.65 -5.07 -12.65
N ARG A 127 -2.67 -5.88 -12.26
CA ARG A 127 -1.24 -5.62 -12.54
C ARG A 127 -1.01 -5.41 -14.03
N ASP A 128 -1.50 -6.34 -14.85
CA ASP A 128 -1.25 -6.28 -16.29
C ASP A 128 -1.90 -5.03 -16.92
N TYR A 129 -3.05 -4.59 -16.39
CA TYR A 129 -3.65 -3.32 -16.81
C TYR A 129 -2.76 -2.11 -16.45
N VAL A 130 -2.24 -2.09 -15.22
CA VAL A 130 -1.39 -1.01 -14.70
C VAL A 130 0.00 -0.99 -15.38
N PHE A 131 0.59 -2.14 -15.68
CA PHE A 131 1.97 -2.20 -16.20
C PHE A 131 2.11 -2.43 -17.70
N THR A 132 1.05 -2.88 -18.38
CA THR A 132 1.13 -3.27 -19.80
C THR A 132 0.06 -2.62 -20.67
N ALA A 133 -1.19 -2.53 -20.21
CA ALA A 133 -2.30 -2.09 -21.07
C ALA A 133 -2.41 -0.57 -21.28
N THR A 134 -1.62 0.23 -20.55
CA THR A 134 -1.81 1.68 -20.42
C THR A 134 -0.61 2.45 -20.99
N ALA A 135 -0.84 3.16 -22.11
CA ALA A 135 0.20 3.92 -22.81
C ALA A 135 0.49 5.32 -22.23
N ALA A 136 -0.06 5.67 -21.05
CA ALA A 136 0.07 7.03 -20.52
C ALA A 136 1.44 7.29 -19.89
N LEU A 137 2.09 6.24 -19.36
CA LEU A 137 3.45 6.28 -18.87
C LEU A 137 4.37 5.40 -19.71
N SER A 138 5.66 5.69 -19.72
CA SER A 138 6.66 4.76 -20.24
C SER A 138 6.86 3.56 -19.29
N GLU A 139 7.46 2.48 -19.78
CA GLU A 139 7.85 1.35 -18.92
C GLU A 139 8.81 1.78 -17.81
N GLN A 140 9.77 2.64 -18.14
CA GLN A 140 10.74 3.19 -17.20
C GLN A 140 10.03 4.01 -16.11
N ASP A 141 9.11 4.92 -16.47
CA ASP A 141 8.37 5.72 -15.47
C ASP A 141 7.60 4.81 -14.48
N ARG A 142 6.93 3.77 -15.00
CA ARG A 142 6.20 2.80 -14.15
C ARG A 142 7.15 2.06 -13.23
N ALA A 143 8.29 1.60 -13.74
CA ALA A 143 9.27 0.87 -12.96
C ALA A 143 9.92 1.77 -11.89
N THR A 144 10.18 3.04 -12.18
CA THR A 144 10.69 4.02 -11.19
C THR A 144 9.71 4.24 -10.04
N LEU A 145 8.42 4.47 -10.35
CA LEU A 145 7.37 4.63 -9.34
C LEU A 145 7.23 3.37 -8.46
N ALA A 146 7.18 2.19 -9.09
CA ALA A 146 7.07 0.92 -8.40
C ALA A 146 8.30 0.63 -7.53
N ARG A 147 9.50 0.91 -8.04
CA ARG A 147 10.74 0.77 -7.29
C ARG A 147 10.74 1.63 -6.03
N ALA A 148 10.38 2.90 -6.15
CA ALA A 148 10.35 3.84 -5.02
C ALA A 148 9.35 3.37 -3.94
N ALA A 149 8.13 2.99 -4.33
CA ALA A 149 7.14 2.46 -3.40
C ALA A 149 7.59 1.15 -2.73
N ALA A 150 8.18 0.21 -3.48
CA ALA A 150 8.72 -1.03 -2.94
C ALA A 150 9.84 -0.80 -1.92
N PHE A 151 10.74 0.15 -2.22
CA PHE A 151 11.83 0.53 -1.32
C PHE A 151 11.28 1.03 0.02
N GLN A 152 10.26 1.89 -0.03
CA GLN A 152 9.62 2.44 1.15
C GLN A 152 8.80 1.43 1.98
N LEU A 153 8.53 0.25 1.43
CA LEU A 153 7.86 -0.85 2.12
C LEU A 153 8.83 -1.94 2.58
N CYS A 154 10.13 -1.75 2.37
CA CYS A 154 11.17 -2.74 2.66
C CYS A 154 10.94 -4.07 1.95
N ASP A 155 10.38 -4.03 0.74
CA ASP A 155 10.08 -5.20 -0.06
C ASP A 155 11.25 -5.52 -0.99
N ALA A 156 12.17 -6.36 -0.51
CA ALA A 156 13.35 -6.78 -1.27
C ALA A 156 12.98 -7.52 -2.58
N GLY A 157 11.87 -8.26 -2.57
CA GLY A 157 11.40 -9.02 -3.74
C GLY A 157 10.99 -8.07 -4.87
N ALA A 158 10.08 -7.13 -4.58
CA ALA A 158 9.69 -6.12 -5.55
C ALA A 158 10.83 -5.18 -5.95
N LEU A 159 11.71 -4.83 -5.00
CA LEU A 159 12.86 -3.98 -5.33
C LEU A 159 13.78 -4.64 -6.37
N SER A 160 13.93 -5.97 -6.29
CA SER A 160 14.69 -6.78 -7.26
C SER A 160 14.00 -6.81 -8.63
N GLU A 161 12.68 -6.98 -8.67
CA GLU A 161 11.87 -6.95 -9.91
C GLU A 161 12.07 -5.63 -10.69
N HIS A 162 12.31 -4.52 -9.98
CA HIS A 162 12.53 -3.18 -10.55
C HIS A 162 13.97 -2.66 -10.39
N ALA A 163 14.98 -3.54 -10.30
CA ALA A 163 16.37 -3.13 -10.06
C ALA A 163 16.93 -2.17 -11.11
N HIS A 164 16.49 -2.30 -12.36
CA HIS A 164 16.93 -1.50 -13.51
C HIS A 164 16.45 -0.03 -13.47
N ALA A 165 15.44 0.29 -12.66
CA ALA A 165 14.74 1.57 -12.69
C ALA A 165 15.14 2.53 -11.55
N SER A 166 16.41 2.51 -11.15
CA SER A 166 16.93 3.49 -10.20
C SER A 166 16.90 4.90 -10.83
N PRO A 167 16.36 5.93 -10.14
CA PRO A 167 16.29 7.28 -10.69
C PRO A 167 17.66 7.80 -11.11
N SER A 168 17.73 8.34 -12.33
CA SER A 168 18.95 8.83 -12.96
C SER A 168 18.74 10.17 -13.70
N SER A 169 17.53 10.72 -13.65
CA SER A 169 17.16 11.97 -14.28
C SER A 169 16.21 12.79 -13.40
N PRO A 170 16.10 14.12 -13.59
CA PRO A 170 15.18 14.96 -12.82
C PRO A 170 13.71 14.51 -12.91
N ARG A 171 13.30 13.96 -14.05
CA ARG A 171 11.95 13.39 -14.25
C ARG A 171 11.75 12.18 -13.33
N GLU A 172 12.70 11.25 -13.34
CA GLU A 172 12.63 10.03 -12.52
C GLU A 172 12.73 10.34 -11.02
N GLU A 173 13.53 11.34 -10.64
CA GLU A 173 13.60 11.84 -9.26
C GLU A 173 12.25 12.41 -8.80
N THR A 174 11.58 13.18 -9.66
CA THR A 174 10.23 13.71 -9.38
C THR A 174 9.21 12.59 -9.19
N LEU A 175 9.23 11.58 -10.06
CA LEU A 175 8.37 10.40 -9.94
C LEU A 175 8.65 9.61 -8.66
N ALA A 176 9.92 9.36 -8.35
CA ALA A 176 10.32 8.64 -7.14
C ALA A 176 9.92 9.39 -5.87
N GLY A 177 10.12 10.71 -5.83
CA GLY A 177 9.70 11.56 -4.72
C GLY A 177 8.18 11.57 -4.50
N PHE A 178 7.41 11.62 -5.59
CA PHE A 178 5.94 11.48 -5.52
C PHE A 178 5.52 10.11 -4.95
N ALA A 179 6.11 9.02 -5.46
CA ALA A 179 5.83 7.66 -5.00
C ALA A 179 6.23 7.45 -3.52
N GLU A 180 7.35 8.04 -3.11
CA GLU A 180 7.80 8.06 -1.72
C GLU A 180 6.78 8.75 -0.82
N LYS A 181 6.43 10.02 -1.12
CA LYS A 181 5.48 10.78 -0.31
C LYS A 181 4.13 10.08 -0.20
N LEU A 182 3.59 9.61 -1.33
CA LEU A 182 2.32 8.91 -1.38
C LEU A 182 2.33 7.55 -0.66
N THR A 183 3.51 6.94 -0.50
CA THR A 183 3.66 5.68 0.26
C THR A 183 3.85 5.93 1.75
N LEU A 184 4.60 6.96 2.13
CA LEU A 184 5.04 7.20 3.50
C LEU A 184 4.15 8.12 4.30
N THR A 185 3.77 9.22 3.67
CA THR A 185 3.05 10.32 4.28
C THR A 185 1.88 10.74 3.39
N PRO A 186 1.00 9.79 2.98
CA PRO A 186 -0.14 10.12 2.12
C PRO A 186 -1.06 11.19 2.71
N TRP A 187 -1.12 11.29 4.05
CA TRP A 187 -1.86 12.35 4.76
C TRP A 187 -1.28 13.76 4.56
N ARG A 188 -0.08 13.88 3.99
CA ARG A 188 0.58 15.15 3.64
C ARG A 188 0.51 15.47 2.15
N MET A 189 -0.22 14.69 1.35
CA MET A 189 -0.40 14.96 -0.07
C MET A 189 -1.16 16.29 -0.28
N GLU A 190 -0.68 17.08 -1.22
CA GLU A 190 -1.21 18.39 -1.57
C GLU A 190 -1.30 18.56 -3.09
N GLN A 191 -2.07 19.55 -3.55
CA GLN A 191 -2.20 19.85 -4.97
C GLN A 191 -0.85 20.13 -5.65
N ALA A 192 0.12 20.69 -4.91
CA ALA A 192 1.47 20.96 -5.37
C ALA A 192 2.23 19.69 -5.79
N ASP A 193 1.94 18.53 -5.19
CA ASP A 193 2.59 17.26 -5.56
C ASP A 193 2.12 16.79 -6.96
N VAL A 194 0.85 17.01 -7.27
CA VAL A 194 0.28 16.72 -8.60
C VAL A 194 0.79 17.74 -9.63
N GLU A 195 0.92 19.01 -9.23
CA GLU A 195 1.50 20.04 -10.09
C GLU A 195 2.98 19.77 -10.41
N ALA A 196 3.75 19.21 -9.47
CA ALA A 196 5.12 18.78 -9.73
C ALA A 196 5.17 17.70 -10.84
N LEU A 197 4.24 16.73 -10.83
CA LEU A 197 4.12 15.76 -11.92
C LEU A 197 3.75 16.42 -13.26
N ARG A 198 2.84 17.40 -13.26
CA ARG A 198 2.48 18.15 -14.48
C ARG A 198 3.66 18.96 -15.02
N SER A 199 4.52 19.49 -14.15
CA SER A 199 5.69 20.28 -14.54
C SER A 199 6.73 19.49 -15.35
N ILE A 200 6.78 18.17 -15.17
CA ILE A 200 7.62 17.26 -15.96
C ILE A 200 6.88 16.69 -17.19
N GLY A 201 5.73 17.27 -17.54
CA GLY A 201 4.98 16.98 -18.77
C GLY A 201 3.98 15.83 -18.67
N LEU A 202 3.58 15.37 -17.47
CA LEU A 202 2.48 14.41 -17.33
C LEU A 202 1.13 15.11 -17.53
N ASP A 203 0.31 14.57 -18.40
CA ASP A 203 -1.12 14.92 -18.48
C ASP A 203 -1.92 14.23 -17.37
N ASP A 204 -3.20 14.58 -17.23
CA ASP A 204 -4.05 14.02 -16.18
C ASP A 204 -4.18 12.49 -16.25
N ARG A 205 -4.14 11.92 -17.47
CA ARG A 205 -4.17 10.45 -17.65
C ARG A 205 -2.89 9.81 -17.11
N ALA A 206 -1.75 10.41 -17.38
CA ALA A 206 -0.45 9.95 -16.90
C ALA A 206 -0.30 10.14 -15.37
N VAL A 207 -0.86 11.22 -14.81
CA VAL A 207 -0.95 11.41 -13.35
C VAL A 207 -1.79 10.31 -12.71
N LEU A 208 -3.00 10.06 -13.21
CA LEU A 208 -3.86 8.98 -12.70
C LEU A 208 -3.21 7.61 -12.84
N HIS A 209 -2.47 7.39 -13.93
CA HIS A 209 -1.69 6.18 -14.12
C HIS A 209 -0.54 6.07 -13.11
N ALA A 210 0.17 7.16 -12.81
CA ALA A 210 1.22 7.16 -11.79
C ALA A 210 0.67 6.79 -10.41
N ILE A 211 -0.48 7.35 -10.04
CA ILE A 211 -1.22 7.02 -8.81
C ILE A 211 -1.59 5.53 -8.78
N ALA A 212 -2.09 4.98 -9.90
CA ALA A 212 -2.45 3.57 -9.99
C ALA A 212 -1.24 2.64 -9.82
N VAL A 213 -0.07 3.00 -10.37
CA VAL A 213 1.19 2.26 -10.19
C VAL A 213 1.62 2.25 -8.72
N VAL A 214 1.66 3.42 -8.08
CA VAL A 214 2.07 3.53 -6.66
C VAL A 214 1.08 2.78 -5.75
N GLY A 215 -0.21 2.92 -5.99
CA GLY A 215 -1.25 2.20 -5.25
C GLY A 215 -1.12 0.68 -5.44
N TYR A 216 -0.93 0.21 -6.68
CA TYR A 216 -0.76 -1.21 -6.96
C TYR A 216 0.47 -1.77 -6.24
N GLN A 217 1.60 -1.06 -6.31
CA GLN A 217 2.81 -1.52 -5.64
C GLN A 217 2.61 -1.60 -4.12
N ASN A 218 1.91 -0.62 -3.54
CA ASN A 218 1.57 -0.63 -2.12
C ASN A 218 0.70 -1.82 -1.70
N GLN A 219 -0.25 -2.21 -2.55
CA GLN A 219 -1.05 -3.42 -2.37
C GLN A 219 -0.18 -4.68 -2.50
N ALA A 220 0.55 -4.82 -3.61
CA ALA A 220 1.30 -6.02 -3.94
C ALA A 220 2.39 -6.30 -2.90
N SER A 221 3.13 -5.27 -2.47
CA SER A 221 4.16 -5.42 -1.44
C SER A 221 3.59 -5.83 -0.09
N ARG A 222 2.43 -5.31 0.33
CA ARG A 222 1.78 -5.75 1.58
C ARG A 222 1.32 -7.20 1.53
N VAL A 223 0.75 -7.62 0.40
CA VAL A 223 0.34 -9.02 0.20
C VAL A 223 1.57 -9.93 0.22
N ARG A 224 2.63 -9.56 -0.51
CA ARG A 224 3.90 -10.31 -0.55
C ARG A 224 4.55 -10.38 0.82
N LEU A 225 4.70 -9.28 1.54
CA LEU A 225 5.33 -9.27 2.87
C LEU A 225 4.54 -10.09 3.89
N ALA A 226 3.20 -10.11 3.77
CA ALA A 226 2.33 -10.86 4.68
C ALA A 226 2.33 -12.37 4.41
N LEU A 227 2.26 -12.76 3.14
CA LEU A 227 2.05 -14.15 2.74
C LEU A 227 3.30 -14.84 2.20
N GLY A 228 4.35 -14.07 1.90
CA GLY A 228 5.60 -14.43 1.22
C GLY A 228 5.44 -14.66 -0.28
#